data_AF-A0A1A2WHL2-F1
#
_entry.id   AF-A0A1A2WHL2-F1
#
_cell.length_a   1.000
_cell.length_b   1.000
_cell.length_c   1.000
_cell.angle_alpha   90.00
_cell.angle_beta   90.00
_cell.angle_gamma   90.00
#
_symmetry.space_group_name_H-M   'P 1'
#
loop_
_entity.id
_entity.type
_entity.pdbx_description
1 polymer ?
#
loop_
_entity_poly.entity_id
_entity_poly.type
_entity_poly.pdbx_seq_one_letter_code
_entity_poly.pdbx_strand_id
1 'polypeptide(L)'
;MKNSSIVARRRVAGISAGFLLGGLTVGIIGAPSAAAAPDCSPGGVNATVSSVQGAAQQYLAAHPDANQVVTAAYGQPRPEAESSLRGYFTSHPQQYYDLRGILAPIGDTERQCNVKALPPFLESAYQEFMAG
;
A
#
# COMPACT_ATOMS: atom_id res chain seq x y z
N MET A 1 -27.43 15.40 43.85
CA MET A 1 -28.45 16.13 43.07
C MET A 1 -28.20 15.83 41.60
N LYS A 2 -29.27 15.59 40.87
CA LYS A 2 -29.35 14.90 39.59
C LYS A 2 -29.59 15.91 38.46
N ASN A 3 -28.89 15.78 37.35
CA ASN A 3 -29.24 16.41 36.08
C ASN A 3 -28.78 15.52 34.92
N SER A 4 -29.66 14.57 34.58
CA SER A 4 -29.73 13.94 33.26
C SER A 4 -30.59 14.80 32.33
N SER A 5 -30.14 15.01 31.09
CA SER A 5 -30.93 15.34 29.88
C SER A 5 -29.95 15.93 28.84
N ILE A 6 -29.90 15.63 27.54
CA ILE A 6 -30.92 15.28 26.55
C ILE A 6 -30.28 14.38 25.47
N VAL A 7 -30.98 13.31 25.10
CA VAL A 7 -30.83 12.60 23.82
C VAL A 7 -31.46 13.45 22.73
N ALA A 8 -30.71 13.87 21.72
CA ALA A 8 -31.27 14.47 20.51
C ALA A 8 -30.75 13.73 19.26
N ARG A 9 -31.40 12.60 18.97
CA ARG A 9 -31.41 11.98 17.65
C ARG A 9 -32.42 12.76 16.79
N ARG A 10 -32.00 13.40 15.69
CA ARG A 10 -32.89 13.71 14.55
C ARG A 10 -32.04 14.01 13.31
N ARG A 11 -31.93 13.02 12.41
CA ARG A 11 -32.64 12.93 11.12
C ARG A 11 -32.03 13.83 10.04
N VAL A 12 -31.22 13.19 9.20
CA VAL A 12 -31.19 13.27 7.73
C VAL A 12 -32.20 14.27 7.15
N ALA A 13 -31.68 15.33 6.56
CA ALA A 13 -32.37 16.17 5.59
C ALA A 13 -31.46 16.25 4.35
N GLY A 14 -31.89 15.60 3.27
CA GLY A 14 -31.26 15.75 1.97
C GLY A 14 -31.62 17.11 1.37
N ILE A 15 -30.64 17.77 0.75
CA ILE A 15 -30.88 18.79 -0.27
C ILE A 15 -29.77 18.64 -1.32
N SER A 16 -30.18 18.19 -2.49
CA SER A 16 -29.42 18.27 -3.74
C SER A 16 -29.39 19.73 -4.22
N ALA A 17 -28.20 20.28 -4.45
CA ALA A 17 -27.99 21.46 -5.29
C ALA A 17 -26.54 21.45 -5.78
N GLY A 18 -26.34 21.42 -7.10
CA GLY A 18 -25.03 21.43 -7.72
C GLY A 18 -24.29 22.76 -7.52
N PHE A 19 -22.97 22.68 -7.48
CA PHE A 19 -22.10 23.82 -7.80
C PHE A 19 -20.75 23.30 -8.32
N LEU A 20 -20.41 23.71 -9.53
CA LEU A 20 -19.09 23.52 -10.14
C LEU A 20 -18.12 24.56 -9.54
N LEU A 21 -16.81 24.24 -9.61
CA LEU A 21 -15.63 25.11 -9.48
C LEU A 21 -14.93 25.18 -8.10
N GLY A 22 -13.78 24.52 -8.02
CA GLY A 22 -12.49 25.03 -7.48
C GLY A 22 -12.43 25.51 -6.03
N GLY A 23 -11.79 24.72 -5.16
CA GLY A 23 -11.33 25.20 -3.84
C GLY A 23 -10.47 24.17 -3.12
N LEU A 24 -9.20 24.51 -2.85
CA LEU A 24 -8.31 23.81 -1.93
C LEU A 24 -9.01 23.59 -0.59
N THR A 25 -9.09 22.33 -0.14
CA THR A 25 -9.46 22.00 1.25
C THR A 25 -8.39 21.11 1.86
N VAL A 26 -7.67 21.68 2.83
CA VAL A 26 -6.95 20.90 3.83
C VAL A 26 -8.00 20.31 4.77
N GLY A 27 -8.10 19.00 4.82
CA GLY A 27 -9.00 18.26 5.71
C GLY A 27 -8.47 16.86 5.98
N ILE A 28 -7.64 16.72 7.00
CA ILE A 28 -7.21 15.42 7.54
C ILE A 28 -8.31 14.97 8.52
N ILE A 29 -9.24 14.09 8.13
CA ILE A 29 -9.88 13.06 8.98
C ILE A 29 -10.45 11.96 8.07
N GLY A 30 -10.15 10.69 8.38
CA GLY A 30 -10.29 9.53 7.49
C GLY A 30 -11.67 9.22 6.90
N ALA A 31 -11.62 8.73 5.66
CA ALA A 31 -12.66 7.93 5.02
C ALA A 31 -11.96 6.78 4.28
N PRO A 32 -12.52 5.55 4.27
CA PRO A 32 -12.07 4.57 3.30
C PRO A 32 -12.33 5.15 1.91
N SER A 33 -11.32 5.06 1.06
CA SER A 33 -11.22 5.63 -0.28
C SER A 33 -12.58 5.69 -0.98
N ALA A 34 -13.15 6.90 -1.09
CA ALA A 34 -13.88 7.21 -2.30
C ALA A 34 -12.89 6.90 -3.42
N ALA A 35 -13.25 6.00 -4.34
CA ALA A 35 -12.46 5.73 -5.52
C ALA A 35 -12.41 7.01 -6.37
N ALA A 36 -11.59 7.97 -5.95
CA ALA A 36 -10.98 8.92 -6.85
C ALA A 36 -10.31 8.06 -7.91
N ALA A 37 -10.49 8.46 -9.18
CA ALA A 37 -9.80 7.80 -10.27
C ALA A 37 -8.30 7.67 -9.90
N PRO A 38 -7.66 6.53 -10.21
CA PRO A 38 -6.26 6.34 -9.88
C PRO A 38 -5.44 7.52 -10.39
N ASP A 39 -4.64 8.13 -9.50
CA ASP A 39 -3.78 9.25 -9.86
C ASP A 39 -2.58 8.72 -10.65
N CYS A 40 -2.75 8.66 -11.97
CA CYS A 40 -1.74 8.17 -12.90
C CYS A 40 -0.65 9.20 -13.24
N SER A 41 -0.63 10.33 -12.53
CA SER A 41 0.48 11.27 -12.59
C SER A 41 1.74 10.61 -12.00
N PRO A 42 2.95 10.99 -12.46
CA PRO A 42 4.20 10.53 -11.83
C PRO A 42 4.22 10.70 -10.31
N GLY A 43 3.57 11.76 -9.80
CA GLY A 43 3.40 12.01 -8.38
C GLY A 43 2.56 10.95 -7.66
N GLY A 44 1.40 10.58 -8.19
CA GLY A 44 0.53 9.55 -7.60
C GLY A 44 1.13 8.15 -7.66
N VAL A 45 1.82 7.81 -8.76
CA VAL A 45 2.56 6.55 -8.89
C VAL A 45 3.67 6.49 -7.85
N ASN A 46 4.47 7.55 -7.71
CA ASN A 46 5.54 7.61 -6.71
C ASN A 46 5.00 7.60 -5.27
N ALA A 47 3.87 8.25 -5.01
CA ALA A 47 3.21 8.21 -3.71
C ALA A 47 2.77 6.79 -3.35
N THR A 48 2.27 6.02 -4.32
CA THR A 48 1.91 4.61 -4.11
C THR A 48 3.13 3.76 -3.78
N VAL A 49 4.20 3.86 -4.58
CA VAL A 49 5.45 3.14 -4.33
C VAL A 49 6.02 3.50 -2.95
N SER A 50 6.04 4.79 -2.60
CA SER A 50 6.52 5.27 -1.31
C SER A 50 5.68 4.75 -0.14
N SER A 51 4.35 4.72 -0.29
CA SER A 51 3.44 4.18 0.73
C SER A 51 3.65 2.68 0.92
N VAL A 52 3.79 1.93 -0.18
CA VAL A 52 4.04 0.48 -0.16
C VAL A 52 5.39 0.18 0.47
N GLN A 53 6.44 0.94 0.10
CA GLN A 53 7.76 0.80 0.70
C GLN A 53 7.73 1.08 2.20
N GLY A 54 7.01 2.14 2.63
CA GLY A 54 6.82 2.44 4.05
C GLY A 54 6.12 1.30 4.80
N ALA A 55 5.04 0.75 4.23
CA ALA A 55 4.34 -0.40 4.81
C ALA A 55 5.22 -1.65 4.88
N ALA A 56 6.02 -1.93 3.84
CA ALA A 56 6.96 -3.04 3.83
C ALA A 56 8.05 -2.87 4.89
N GLN A 57 8.58 -1.66 5.07
CA GLN A 57 9.54 -1.35 6.14
C GLN A 57 8.95 -1.56 7.53
N GLN A 58 7.71 -1.12 7.77
CA GLN A 58 7.01 -1.37 9.04
C GLN A 58 6.80 -2.87 9.28
N TYR A 59 6.42 -3.60 8.25
CA TYR A 59 6.26 -5.05 8.32
C TYR A 59 7.56 -5.76 8.67
N LEU A 60 8.65 -5.43 7.99
CA LEU A 60 9.98 -5.99 8.25
C LEU A 60 10.49 -5.59 9.65
N ALA A 61 10.19 -4.39 10.13
CA ALA A 61 10.53 -3.99 11.50
C ALA A 61 9.80 -4.86 12.55
N ALA A 62 8.57 -5.31 12.26
CA ALA A 62 7.83 -6.23 13.10
C ALA A 62 8.25 -7.71 12.93
N HIS A 63 8.98 -8.04 11.86
CA HIS A 63 9.42 -9.40 11.50
C HIS A 63 10.95 -9.44 11.35
N PRO A 64 11.71 -9.50 12.46
CA PRO A 64 13.17 -9.41 12.43
C PRO A 64 13.82 -10.58 11.65
N ASP A 65 13.20 -11.75 11.65
CA ASP A 65 13.56 -12.92 10.84
C ASP A 65 13.47 -12.61 9.34
N ALA A 66 12.35 -12.05 8.88
CA ALA A 66 12.16 -11.67 7.48
C ALA A 66 13.12 -10.56 7.09
N ASN A 67 13.29 -9.56 7.97
CA ASN A 67 14.18 -8.43 7.75
C ASN A 67 15.64 -8.87 7.59
N GLN A 68 16.09 -9.86 8.34
CA GLN A 68 17.44 -10.42 8.20
C GLN A 68 17.64 -11.03 6.80
N VAL A 69 16.70 -11.83 6.31
CA VAL A 69 16.81 -12.45 4.99
C VAL A 69 16.73 -11.41 3.88
N VAL A 70 15.79 -10.47 3.95
CA VAL A 70 15.64 -9.39 2.98
C VAL A 70 16.87 -8.48 2.96
N THR A 71 17.43 -8.13 4.12
CA THR A 71 18.65 -7.32 4.22
C THR A 71 19.86 -8.05 3.65
N ALA A 72 20.00 -9.35 3.94
CA ALA A 72 21.09 -10.17 3.39
C ALA A 72 20.99 -10.28 1.87
N ALA A 73 19.78 -10.38 1.32
CA ALA A 73 19.52 -10.47 -0.11
C ALA A 73 20.06 -9.25 -0.90
N TYR A 74 20.10 -8.05 -0.31
CA TYR A 74 20.68 -6.86 -0.95
C TYR A 74 22.19 -6.98 -1.22
N GLY A 75 22.92 -7.79 -0.44
CA GLY A 75 24.34 -8.03 -0.61
C GLY A 75 24.67 -9.23 -1.49
N GLN A 76 23.67 -10.00 -1.92
CA GLN A 76 23.83 -11.21 -2.70
C GLN A 76 23.66 -10.94 -4.19
N PRO A 77 24.26 -11.77 -5.08
CA PRO A 77 23.88 -11.75 -6.47
C PRO A 77 22.40 -12.17 -6.62
N ARG A 78 21.72 -11.64 -7.64
CA ARG A 78 20.29 -11.89 -7.88
C ARG A 78 19.85 -13.35 -7.73
N PRO A 79 20.52 -14.35 -8.35
CA PRO A 79 20.08 -15.74 -8.23
C PRO A 79 20.19 -16.29 -6.80
N GLU A 80 21.23 -15.95 -6.04
CA GLU A 80 21.32 -16.33 -4.63
C GLU A 80 20.29 -15.60 -3.74
N ALA A 81 20.02 -14.32 -4.02
CA ALA A 81 19.00 -13.54 -3.33
C ALA A 81 17.60 -14.15 -3.53
N GLU A 82 17.24 -14.47 -4.78
CA GLU A 82 15.97 -15.09 -5.13
C GLU A 82 15.80 -16.46 -4.47
N SER A 83 16.85 -17.29 -4.48
CA SER A 83 16.85 -18.59 -3.80
C SER A 83 16.68 -18.46 -2.29
N SER A 84 17.39 -17.52 -1.66
CA SER A 84 17.33 -17.27 -0.20
C SER A 84 15.94 -16.79 0.22
N LEU A 85 15.37 -15.82 -0.50
CA LEU A 85 14.02 -15.31 -0.25
C LEU A 85 12.98 -16.40 -0.47
N ARG A 86 13.04 -17.14 -1.59
CA ARG A 86 12.09 -18.23 -1.89
C ARG A 86 12.14 -19.33 -0.84
N GLY A 87 13.34 -19.76 -0.42
CA GLY A 87 13.49 -20.76 0.64
C GLY A 87 12.90 -20.32 1.98
N TYR A 88 13.13 -19.05 2.34
CA TYR A 88 12.56 -18.46 3.55
C TYR A 88 11.03 -18.38 3.51
N PHE A 89 10.47 -17.80 2.44
CA PHE A 89 9.02 -17.61 2.29
C PHE A 89 8.25 -18.91 2.06
N THR A 90 8.89 -19.94 1.51
CA THR A 90 8.32 -21.31 1.45
C THR A 90 8.11 -21.88 2.86
N SER A 91 9.02 -21.58 3.79
CA SER A 91 8.91 -21.99 5.20
C SER A 91 7.98 -21.07 6.01
N HIS A 92 7.75 -19.84 5.53
CA HIS A 92 6.90 -18.82 6.18
C HIS A 92 5.80 -18.33 5.22
N PRO A 93 4.87 -19.20 4.81
CA PRO A 93 3.86 -18.85 3.80
C PRO A 93 2.94 -17.71 4.26
N GLN A 94 2.67 -17.59 5.55
CA GLN A 94 1.88 -16.47 6.07
C GLN A 94 2.57 -15.12 5.83
N GLN A 95 3.88 -15.07 6.07
CA GLN A 95 4.66 -13.84 5.87
C GLN A 95 4.79 -13.48 4.38
N TYR A 96 4.85 -14.49 3.52
CA TYR A 96 4.81 -14.31 2.07
C TYR A 96 3.51 -13.63 1.61
N TYR A 97 2.36 -14.11 2.08
CA TYR A 97 1.07 -13.54 1.71
C TYR A 97 0.87 -12.12 2.26
N ASP A 98 1.37 -11.84 3.46
CA ASP A 98 1.31 -10.49 4.04
C ASP A 98 2.14 -9.49 3.22
N LEU A 99 3.42 -9.80 2.97
CA LEU A 99 4.29 -8.98 2.12
C LEU A 99 3.73 -8.80 0.71
N ARG A 100 3.17 -9.86 0.11
CA ARG A 100 2.46 -9.72 -1.17
C ARG A 100 1.27 -8.77 -1.10
N GLY A 101 0.49 -8.84 -0.03
CA GLY A 101 -0.64 -7.94 0.19
C GLY A 101 -0.16 -6.49 0.27
N ILE A 102 0.94 -6.25 0.98
CA ILE A 102 1.60 -4.94 1.07
C ILE A 102 2.07 -4.45 -0.30
N LEU A 103 2.66 -5.33 -1.11
CA LEU A 103 3.25 -5.01 -2.41
C LEU A 103 2.23 -4.90 -3.55
N ALA A 104 1.04 -5.49 -3.40
CA ALA A 104 -0.01 -5.53 -4.41
C ALA A 104 -0.41 -4.17 -5.05
N PRO A 105 -0.44 -3.04 -4.31
CA PRO A 105 -0.82 -1.75 -4.87
C PRO A 105 0.12 -1.25 -5.99
N ILE A 106 1.39 -1.68 -6.00
CA ILE A 106 2.32 -1.33 -7.07
C ILE A 106 1.82 -1.92 -8.39
N GLY A 107 1.62 -3.24 -8.44
CA GLY A 107 1.16 -3.90 -9.65
C GLY A 107 -0.28 -3.55 -10.04
N ASP A 108 -1.12 -3.14 -9.10
CA ASP A 108 -2.45 -2.58 -9.40
C ASP A 108 -2.32 -1.22 -10.09
N THR A 109 -1.46 -0.33 -9.57
CA THR A 109 -1.18 0.99 -10.17
C THR A 109 -0.56 0.86 -11.55
N GLU A 110 0.40 -0.05 -11.74
CA GLU A 110 1.01 -0.31 -13.04
C GLU A 110 -0.03 -0.75 -14.09
N ARG A 111 -0.98 -1.62 -13.69
CA ARG A 111 -2.06 -2.09 -14.56
C ARG A 111 -3.11 -1.01 -14.85
N GLN A 112 -3.52 -0.27 -13.82
CA GLN A 112 -4.54 0.78 -13.94
C GLN A 112 -4.05 1.99 -14.76
N CYS A 113 -2.78 2.36 -14.59
CA CYS A 113 -2.19 3.52 -15.24
C CYS A 113 -1.39 3.19 -16.51
N ASN A 114 -1.20 1.91 -16.83
CA ASN A 114 -0.35 1.45 -17.93
C ASN A 114 1.08 2.01 -17.87
N VAL A 115 1.66 2.02 -16.67
CA VAL A 115 3.01 2.54 -16.40
C VAL A 115 3.90 1.46 -15.78
N LYS A 116 5.22 1.70 -15.78
CA LYS A 116 6.18 1.00 -14.94
C LYS A 116 6.48 1.87 -13.72
N ALA A 117 6.03 1.45 -12.55
CA ALA A 117 6.20 2.19 -11.30
C ALA A 117 7.59 1.93 -10.70
N LEU A 118 8.19 0.79 -11.02
CA LEU A 118 9.49 0.34 -10.53
C LEU A 118 10.58 0.52 -11.60
N PRO A 119 11.84 0.78 -11.20
CA PRO A 119 12.98 0.69 -12.11
C PRO A 119 13.16 -0.78 -12.58
N PRO A 120 13.76 -1.00 -13.77
CA PRO A 120 13.77 -2.32 -14.42
C PRO A 120 14.40 -3.43 -13.58
N PHE A 121 15.41 -3.10 -12.77
CA PHE A 121 16.06 -4.08 -11.90
C PHE A 121 15.17 -4.56 -10.74
N LEU A 122 14.30 -3.70 -10.21
CA LEU A 122 13.34 -4.06 -9.16
C LEU A 122 12.10 -4.69 -9.73
N GLU A 123 11.69 -4.28 -10.92
CA GLU A 123 10.50 -4.80 -11.58
C GLU A 123 10.58 -6.32 -11.80
N SER A 124 11.74 -6.82 -12.25
CA SER A 124 11.94 -8.27 -12.40
C SER A 124 11.83 -9.02 -11.06
N ALA A 125 12.45 -8.48 -10.00
CA ALA A 125 12.42 -9.08 -8.66
C ALA A 125 11.01 -9.05 -8.05
N TYR A 126 10.27 -7.95 -8.24
CA TYR A 126 8.89 -7.82 -7.83
C TYR A 126 7.99 -8.84 -8.56
N GLN A 127 8.14 -8.97 -9.88
CA GLN A 127 7.36 -9.93 -10.67
C GLN A 127 7.62 -11.37 -10.24
N GLU A 128 8.89 -11.75 -10.04
CA GLU A 128 9.29 -13.06 -9.53
C GLU A 128 8.64 -13.34 -8.16
N PHE A 129 8.73 -12.40 -7.22
CA PHE A 129 8.13 -12.54 -5.90
C PHE A 129 6.60 -12.69 -5.94
N MET A 130 5.93 -11.90 -6.79
CA MET A 130 4.47 -11.94 -6.93
C MET A 130 3.98 -13.19 -7.66
N ALA A 131 4.82 -13.83 -8.48
CA ALA A 131 4.50 -15.06 -9.19
C ALA A 131 4.53 -16.31 -8.27
N GLY A 132 5.40 -16.32 -7.25
CA GLY A 132 5.58 -17.43 -6.29
C GLY A 132 6.74 -18.34 -6.64
#